data_AF-A0A959Y5B6-F1
#
_entry.id   AF-A0A959Y5B6-F1
#
_cell.length_a   1.000
_cell.length_b   1.000
_cell.length_c   1.000
_cell.angle_alpha   90.00
_cell.angle_beta   90.00
_cell.angle_gamma   90.00
#
_symmetry.space_group_name_H-M   'P 1'
#
loop_
_entity.id
_entity.type
_entity.pdbx_description
1 polymer ?
#
loop_
_entity_poly.entity_id
_entity_poly.type
_entity_poly.pdbx_seq_one_letter_code
_entity_poly.pdbx_strand_id
1 'polypeptide(L)' 'AFRTLYVAVYLNAFIDAGYTWDDLYAGPNPLANEWLGGYGLGLDLVTSYDQVLRVEYSVNALAEGGLFLHFSQPF' A
#
# COMPACT_ATOMS: atom_id res chain seq x y z
N ALA A 1 2.96 36.88 -11.58
CA ALA A 1 4.12 35.99 -11.86
C ALA A 1 3.59 34.58 -12.03
N PHE A 2 3.85 33.93 -13.17
CA PHE A 2 3.43 32.55 -13.39
C PHE A 2 4.32 31.63 -12.55
N ARG A 3 3.76 31.01 -11.51
CA ARG A 3 4.41 29.95 -10.74
C ARG A 3 4.34 28.68 -11.59
N THR A 4 5.45 28.28 -12.21
CA THR A 4 5.55 26.98 -12.87
C THR A 4 5.39 25.89 -11.82
N LEU A 5 4.24 25.22 -11.82
CA LEU A 5 3.98 24.05 -10.99
C LEU A 5 4.68 22.86 -11.64
N TYR A 6 5.77 22.36 -11.04
CA TYR A 6 6.28 21.04 -11.43
C TYR A 6 5.56 19.99 -10.59
N VAL A 7 4.91 19.08 -11.30
CA VAL A 7 4.25 17.91 -10.75
C VAL A 7 4.98 16.70 -11.28
N ALA A 8 5.44 15.83 -10.39
CA ALA A 8 5.96 14.52 -10.73
C ALA A 8 4.94 13.46 -10.27
N VAL A 9 4.63 12.53 -11.17
CA VAL A 9 3.73 11.41 -10.89
C VAL A 9 4.54 10.14 -10.98
N TYR A 10 4.53 9.35 -9.92
CA TYR A 10 5.17 8.04 -9.87
C TYR A 10 4.11 6.97 -9.69
N LEU A 11 4.28 5.87 -10.42
CA LEU A 11 3.43 4.70 -10.30
C LEU A 11 4.24 3.60 -9.64
N ASN A 12 3.68 3.03 -8.58
CA ASN A 12 4.28 1.99 -7.77
C ASN A 12 3.43 0.73 -7.85
N ALA A 13 4.07 -0.44 -7.82
CA ALA A 13 3.41 -1.72 -7.71
C ALA A 13 4.17 -2.56 -6.68
N PHE A 14 3.44 -3.24 -5.80
CA PHE A 14 4.03 -4.06 -4.75
C PHE A 14 3.28 -5.38 -4.61
N ILE A 15 4.00 -6.40 -4.17
CA ILE A 15 3.49 -7.74 -3.91
C ILE A 15 4.15 -8.21 -2.62
N ASP A 16 3.33 -8.63 -1.67
CA ASP A 16 3.75 -9.14 -0.37
C ASP A 16 3.22 -10.56 -0.22
N ALA A 17 4.03 -11.47 0.31
CA ALA A 17 3.60 -12.83 0.62
C ALA A 17 4.19 -13.27 1.94
N GLY A 18 3.39 -13.95 2.76
CA GLY A 18 3.75 -14.44 4.07
C GLY A 18 3.12 -15.79 4.34
N TYR A 19 3.82 -16.61 5.11
CA TYR A 19 3.34 -17.88 5.62
C TYR A 19 3.61 -17.91 7.12
N THR A 20 2.60 -18.27 7.92
CA THR A 20 2.75 -18.41 9.37
C THR A 20 2.48 -19.86 9.74
N TRP A 21 3.46 -20.47 10.40
CA TRP A 21 3.31 -21.83 10.94
C TRP A 21 2.83 -21.75 12.38
N ASP A 22 1.66 -22.33 12.67
CA ASP A 22 1.16 -22.55 14.02
C ASP A 22 0.70 -24.01 14.18
N ASP A 23 1.28 -24.72 15.15
CA ASP A 23 1.01 -26.14 15.40
C ASP A 23 0.15 -26.37 16.67
N LEU A 24 -0.01 -25.34 17.51
CA LEU A 24 -0.70 -25.43 18.80
C LEU A 24 -2.09 -24.76 18.80
N TYR A 25 -2.28 -23.69 18.03
CA TYR A 25 -3.51 -22.87 18.04
C TYR A 25 -4.08 -22.60 16.65
N ALA A 26 -3.74 -23.41 15.64
CA ALA A 26 -4.29 -23.27 14.28
C ALA A 26 -5.79 -23.61 14.17
N GLY A 27 -6.36 -24.39 15.10
CA GLY A 27 -7.78 -24.79 15.07
C GLY A 27 -8.79 -23.62 15.03
N PRO A 28 -8.65 -22.57 15.86
CA PRO A 28 -9.53 -21.40 15.83
C PRO A 28 -9.18 -20.35 14.76
N ASN A 29 -7.98 -20.39 14.16
CA ASN A 29 -7.55 -19.36 13.21
C ASN A 29 -7.43 -19.95 11.79
N PRO A 30 -8.41 -19.73 10.90
CA PRO A 30 -8.40 -20.29 9.55
C PRO A 30 -7.27 -19.73 8.67
N LEU A 31 -6.63 -18.62 9.06
CA LEU A 31 -5.49 -18.04 8.35
C LEU A 31 -4.13 -18.64 8.78
N ALA A 32 -4.10 -19.47 9.83
CA ALA A 32 -2.88 -20.14 10.28
C ALA A 32 -2.55 -21.32 9.35
N ASN A 33 -1.27 -21.52 9.04
CA ASN A 33 -0.77 -22.51 8.08
C ASN A 33 -1.27 -22.33 6.64
N GLU A 34 -1.73 -21.12 6.27
CA GLU A 34 -2.08 -20.77 4.89
C GLU A 34 -1.05 -19.79 4.30
N TRP A 35 -0.86 -19.87 2.98
CA TRP A 35 -0.08 -18.89 2.23
C TRP A 35 -0.92 -17.64 2.03
N LEU A 36 -0.52 -16.55 2.69
CA LEU A 36 -1.19 -15.27 2.61
C LEU A 36 -0.40 -14.36 1.67
N GLY A 37 -0.97 -14.07 0.50
CA GLY A 37 -0.42 -13.11 -0.45
C GLY A 37 -1.28 -11.85 -0.55
N GLY A 38 -0.66 -10.68 -0.65
CA GLY A 38 -1.31 -9.43 -0.99
C GLY A 38 -0.57 -8.73 -2.12
N TYR A 39 -1.28 -7.94 -2.90
CA TYR A 39 -0.67 -7.11 -3.93
C TYR A 39 -1.36 -5.76 -3.99
N GLY A 40 -0.66 -4.76 -4.48
CA GLY A 40 -1.20 -3.42 -4.58
C GLY A 40 -0.50 -2.55 -5.59
N LEU A 41 -1.17 -1.44 -5.88
CA LEU A 41 -0.70 -0.38 -6.76
C LEU A 41 -0.77 0.94 -6.02
N GLY A 42 0.25 1.76 -6.20
CA GLY A 42 0.37 3.09 -5.62
C GLY A 42 0.55 4.15 -6.69
N LEU A 43 0.04 5.34 -6.45
CA LEU A 43 0.29 6.53 -7.24
C LEU A 43 0.76 7.64 -6.30
N ASP A 44 1.98 8.12 -6.53
CA ASP A 44 2.57 9.21 -5.78
C ASP A 44 2.60 10.47 -6.64
N LEU A 45 1.90 11.49 -6.19
CA LEU A 45 1.89 12.83 -6.78
C LEU A 45 2.76 13.75 -5.92
N VAL A 46 3.93 14.11 -6.44
CA VAL A 46 4.90 14.98 -5.80
C VAL A 46 4.83 16.35 -6.45
N THR A 47 4.57 17.39 -5.66
CA THR A 47 4.54 18.78 -6.14
C THR A 47 5.79 19.52 -5.68
N SER A 48 6.26 20.52 -6.44
CA SER A 48 7.39 21.40 -6.05
C SER A 48 7.25 22.16 -4.72
N TYR A 49 6.09 22.10 -4.07
CA TYR A 49 5.83 22.78 -2.79
C TYR A 49 5.97 21.83 -1.60
N ASP A 50 6.82 20.81 -1.74
CA ASP A 50 7.09 19.76 -0.75
C ASP A 50 5.86 18.95 -0.33
N GLN A 51 4.73 19.10 -1.02
CA GLN A 51 3.53 18.31 -0.80
C GLN A 51 3.61 17.02 -1.63
N VAL A 52 3.54 15.90 -0.93
CA VAL A 52 3.43 14.56 -1.54
C VAL A 52 2.07 13.97 -1.18
N LEU A 53 1.26 13.69 -2.18
CA LEU A 53 0.03 12.93 -2.08
C LEU A 53 0.29 11.52 -2.61
N ARG A 54 0.10 10.50 -1.78
CA ARG A 54 0.20 9.10 -2.18
C ARG A 54 -1.14 8.43 -2.00
N VAL A 55 -1.60 7.78 -3.07
CA VAL A 55 -2.83 6.98 -3.09
C VAL A 55 -2.44 5.55 -3.40
N GLU A 56 -2.74 4.63 -2.49
CA GLU A 56 -2.43 3.21 -2.64
C GLU A 56 -3.71 2.39 -2.57
N TYR A 57 -3.81 1.39 -3.43
CA TYR A 57 -4.86 0.40 -3.41
C TYR A 57 -4.22 -0.97 -3.31
N SER A 58 -4.54 -1.71 -2.25
CA SER A 58 -4.03 -3.05 -2.02
C SER A 58 -5.17 -4.05 -1.87
N VAL A 59 -4.91 -5.29 -2.25
CA VAL A 59 -5.81 -6.42 -2.11
C VAL A 59 -5.10 -7.48 -1.28
N ASN A 60 -5.75 -7.96 -0.22
CA ASN A 60 -5.21 -8.99 0.65
C ASN A 60 -5.54 -10.41 0.16
N ALA A 61 -5.02 -11.42 0.87
CA ALA A 61 -5.23 -12.84 0.55
C ALA A 61 -6.70 -13.27 0.62
N LEU A 62 -7.53 -12.55 1.38
CA LEU A 62 -8.96 -12.77 1.51
C LEU A 62 -9.78 -12.05 0.41
N ALA A 63 -9.10 -11.50 -0.60
CA ALA A 63 -9.68 -10.67 -1.67
C ALA A 63 -10.35 -9.38 -1.17
N GLU A 64 -10.01 -8.93 0.04
CA GLU A 64 -10.47 -7.64 0.55
C GLU A 64 -9.52 -6.54 0.06
N GLY A 65 -10.10 -5.57 -0.65
CA GLY A 65 -9.40 -4.41 -1.14
C GLY A 65 -9.46 -3.25 -0.14
N GLY A 66 -8.33 -2.60 0.11
CA GLY A 66 -8.21 -1.39 0.93
C GLY A 66 -7.64 -0.22 0.12
N LEU A 67 -8.19 0.98 0.35
CA LEU A 67 -7.65 2.23 -0.19
C LEU A 67 -6.95 3.01 0.92
N PHE A 68 -5.70 3.36 0.69
CA PHE A 68 -4.82 4.04 1.62
C PHE A 68 -4.42 5.40 1.05
N LEU A 69 -4.57 6.44 1.87
CA LEU A 69 -4.20 7.81 1.51
C LEU A 69 -3.12 8.28 2.46
N HIS A 70 -1.98 8.65 1.89
CA HIS A 70 -0.83 9.17 2.60
C HIS A 70 -0.56 10.60 2.15
N PHE A 71 -0.52 11.51 3.12
CA PHE A 71 -0.16 12.91 2.89
C PHE A 71 1.13 13.18 3.64
N SER A 72 2.19 13.54 2.91
CA SER A 72 3.45 13.96 3.50
C SER A 72 3.70 15.42 3.16
N GLN A 73 3.89 16.23 4.19
CA GLN A 73 4.33 17.60 4.09
C GLN A 73 5.51 17.76 5.07
N PRO A 74 6.76 17.89 4.58
CA PRO A 74 7.86 18.40 5.38
C PRO A 74 7.52 19.80 5.88
N PHE A 75 7.67 20.03 7.19
CA PHE A 75 7.45 21.34 7.82
C PHE A 75 8.53 22.35 7.45
#